data_AF-A0A1X6YJ95-F1
#
_entry.id   AF-A0A1X6YJ95-F1
#
_cell.length_a   1.000
_cell.length_b   1.000
_cell.length_c   1.000
_cell.angle_alpha   90.00
_cell.angle_beta   90.00
_cell.angle_gamma   90.00
#
_symmetry.space_group_name_H-M   'P 1'
#
loop_
_entity.id
_entity.type
_entity.pdbx_description
1 polymer ?
#
loop_
_entity_poly.entity_id
_entity_poly.type
_entity_poly.pdbx_seq_one_letter_code
_entity_poly.pdbx_strand_id
1 'polypeptide(L)' 'MPLFTKIRKNDREEIRIMRNDFKGHDMINVRVFYDAGGEMKPGKQGIAFKAELLSDFLEVLTEVRNMPPECGGQQQ' A
#
# COMPACT_ATOMS: atom_id res chain seq x y z
N MET A 1 -15.97 10.98 4.84
CA MET A 1 -14.60 11.12 5.36
C MET A 1 -13.78 9.94 4.85
N PRO A 2 -12.69 10.16 4.11
CA PRO A 2 -11.80 9.06 3.72
C PRO A 2 -11.19 8.43 4.96
N LEU A 3 -11.29 7.10 5.06
CA LEU A 3 -10.65 6.34 6.12
C LEU A 3 -9.16 6.21 5.76
N PHE A 4 -8.28 6.73 6.60
CA PHE A 4 -6.84 6.60 6.42
C PHE A 4 -6.30 5.62 7.46
N THR A 5 -5.78 4.49 7.01
CA THR A 5 -5.00 3.61 7.87
C THR A 5 -3.53 3.80 7.55
N LYS A 6 -2.72 4.06 8.57
CA LYS A 6 -1.28 4.28 8.45
C LYS A 6 -0.54 3.08 9.02
N ILE A 7 0.42 2.55 8.28
CA ILE A 7 1.30 1.46 8.69
C ILE A 7 2.73 2.01 8.66
N ARG A 8 3.43 2.01 9.79
CA ARG A 8 4.84 2.43 9.79
C ARG A 8 5.69 1.37 9.10
N LYS A 9 6.44 1.80 8.07
CA LYS A 9 7.41 0.94 7.39
C LYS A 9 8.77 1.03 8.08
N ASN A 10 9.23 2.27 8.35
CA ASN A 10 10.49 2.61 9.02
C ASN A 10 10.33 3.93 9.81
N ASP A 11 11.37 4.38 10.54
CA ASP A 11 11.37 5.67 11.26
C ASP A 11 11.04 6.88 10.37
N ARG A 12 11.34 6.81 9.07
CA ARG A 12 11.14 7.90 8.10
C ARG A 12 10.09 7.63 7.04
N GLU A 13 9.44 6.46 7.06
CA GLU A 13 8.52 6.04 6.00
C GLU A 13 7.25 5.41 6.60
N GLU A 14 6.09 5.85 6.12
CA GLU A 14 4.79 5.26 6.47
C GLU A 14 3.97 4.93 5.22
N ILE A 15 3.32 3.77 5.22
CA ILE A 15 2.37 3.36 4.20
C ILE A 15 1.01 3.91 4.60
N ARG A 16 0.38 4.70 3.72
CA ARG A 16 -0.99 5.19 3.89
C ARG A 16 -1.92 4.46 2.94
N ILE A 17 -2.96 3.86 3.49
CA ILE A 17 -4.05 3.23 2.75
C ILE A 17 -5.25 4.16 2.83
N MET A 18 -5.81 4.51 1.68
CA MET A 18 -6.90 5.47 1.53
C MET A 18 -7.99 4.86 0.66
N ARG A 19 -9.25 5.03 1.06
CA ARG A 19 -10.42 4.70 0.24
C ARG A 19 -11.11 5.99 -0.17
N ASN A 20 -11.15 6.24 -1.47
CA ASN A 20 -11.72 7.45 -2.03
C ASN A 20 -12.70 7.09 -3.15
N ASP A 21 -13.76 7.88 -3.28
CA ASP A 21 -14.55 7.87 -4.51
C ASP A 21 -13.88 8.78 -5.55
N PHE A 22 -13.71 8.28 -6.76
CA PHE A 22 -13.24 9.07 -7.89
C PHE A 22 -14.21 8.89 -9.05
N LYS A 23 -14.95 9.96 -9.37
CA LYS A 23 -15.97 9.97 -10.44
C LYS A 23 -17.04 8.87 -10.28
N GLY A 24 -17.46 8.60 -9.04
CA GLY A 24 -18.43 7.54 -8.74
C GLY A 24 -17.85 6.13 -8.71
N HIS A 25 -16.54 5.97 -8.91
CA HIS A 25 -15.85 4.69 -8.72
C HIS A 25 -15.13 4.67 -7.38
N ASP A 26 -15.36 3.62 -6.62
CA ASP A 26 -14.67 3.39 -5.35
C ASP A 26 -13.25 2.88 -5.62
N MET A 27 -12.25 3.57 -5.09
CA MET A 27 -10.83 3.31 -5.32
C MET A 27 -10.06 3.20 -4.02
N ILE A 28 -9.22 2.18 -3.96
CA ILE A 28 -8.24 1.98 -2.90
C ILE A 28 -6.88 2.48 -3.39
N ASN A 29 -6.28 3.37 -2.61
CA ASN A 29 -4.98 3.95 -2.87
C ASN A 29 -4.05 3.57 -1.73
N VAL A 30 -3.00 2.83 -2.06
CA VAL A 30 -1.92 2.46 -1.13
C VAL A 30 -0.67 3.20 -1.57
N ARG A 31 -0.16 4.11 -0.75
CA ARG A 31 1.03 4.91 -1.10
C ARG A 31 1.98 5.02 0.07
N VAL A 32 3.27 4.93 -0.21
CA VAL A 32 4.33 5.20 0.76
C VAL A 32 4.53 6.71 0.86
N PHE A 33 4.48 7.23 2.07
CA PHE A 33 4.84 8.59 2.43
C PHE A 33 6.18 8.56 3.15
N TYR A 34 7.07 9.47 2.80
CA TYR A 34 8.39 9.59 3.40
C TYR A 34 8.56 10.98 4.02
N ASP A 35 9.31 11.04 5.11
CA ASP A 35 9.69 12.32 5.72
C ASP A 35 10.75 13.02 4.86
N ALA A 36 10.44 14.22 4.41
CA ALA A 36 11.33 15.07 3.64
C ALA A 36 11.73 16.32 4.43
N GLY A 37 12.19 16.13 5.68
CA GLY A 37 12.62 17.22 6.56
C GLY A 37 11.49 17.79 7.40
N GLY A 38 10.66 16.92 7.97
CA GLY A 38 9.52 17.30 8.83
C GLY A 38 8.17 17.39 8.11
N GLU A 39 8.14 17.21 6.79
CA GLU A 39 6.91 17.11 6.01
C GLU A 39 6.81 15.75 5.31
N MET A 40 5.70 15.06 5.55
CA MET A 40 5.43 13.75 4.95
C MET A 40 4.98 13.91 3.51
N LYS A 41 5.86 13.58 2.56
CA LYS A 41 5.60 13.70 1.13
C LYS A 41 5.17 12.36 0.53
N PRO A 42 4.22 12.37 -0.44
CA PRO A 42 3.85 11.16 -1.16
C PRO A 42 5.03 10.69 -2.02
N GLY A 43 5.48 9.46 -1.78
CA GLY A 43 6.49 8.80 -2.60
C GLY A 43 5.93 8.34 -3.95
N LYS A 44 6.84 8.03 -4.87
CA LYS A 44 6.50 7.40 -6.17
C LYS A 44 5.97 5.96 -6.00
N GLN A 45 6.35 5.30 -4.90
CA GLN A 45 5.88 3.96 -4.57
C GLN A 45 4.44 4.01 -4.07
N GLY A 46 3.52 3.55 -4.92
CA GLY A 46 2.14 3.39 -4.57
C GLY A 46 1.37 2.71 -5.68
N ILE A 47 0.25 2.12 -5.32
CA ILE A 47 -0.69 1.49 -6.23
C ILE A 47 -2.08 2.05 -5.97
N ALA A 48 -2.81 2.32 -7.04
CA ALA A 48 -4.22 2.68 -7.00
C ALA A 48 -4.98 1.62 -7.78
N PHE A 49 -5.99 1.05 -7.16
CA PHE A 49 -6.83 0.03 -7.76
C PHE A 49 -8.29 0.25 -7.35
N LYS A 50 -9.21 -0.34 -8.10
CA LYS A 50 -10.63 -0.24 -7.80
C LYS A 50 -10.98 -1.09 -6.59
N ALA A 51 -11.92 -0.65 -5.77
CA ALA A 51 -12.34 -1.38 -4.57
C ALA A 51 -12.93 -2.77 -4.86
N GLU A 52 -13.38 -3.02 -6.09
CA GLU A 52 -13.83 -4.36 -6.52
C GLU A 52 -12.72 -5.42 -6.43
N LEU A 53 -11.46 -5.04 -6.66
CA LEU A 53 -10.30 -5.95 -6.59
C LEU A 53 -9.79 -6.17 -5.16
N LEU A 54 -10.37 -5.49 -4.17
CA LEU A 54 -9.89 -5.56 -2.79
C LEU A 54 -10.03 -6.97 -2.20
N SER A 55 -11.10 -7.68 -2.56
CA SER A 55 -11.33 -9.06 -2.09
C SER A 55 -10.23 -9.99 -2.59
N ASP A 56 -10.00 -10.04 -3.91
CA ASP A 56 -8.92 -10.84 -4.51
C ASP A 56 -7.55 -10.46 -3.94
N PHE A 57 -7.31 -9.15 -3.72
CA PHE A 57 -6.06 -8.69 -3.14
C PHE A 57 -5.83 -9.20 -1.72
N LEU A 58 -6.88 -9.28 -0.89
CA LEU A 58 -6.80 -9.82 0.47
C LEU A 58 -6.61 -11.34 0.47
N GLU A 59 -7.26 -12.05 -0.45
CA GLU A 59 -7.09 -13.50 -0.61
C GLU A 59 -5.65 -13.83 -0.99
N VAL A 60 -5.11 -13.19 -2.03
CA VAL A 60 -3.73 -13.40 -2.47
C VAL A 60 -2.74 -12.99 -1.38
N LEU A 61 -2.95 -11.88 -0.67
CA LEU A 61 -2.09 -11.51 0.47
C LEU A 61 -2.12 -12.55 1.60
N THR A 62 -3.26 -13.20 1.81
CA THR A 62 -3.39 -14.27 2.81
C THR A 62 -2.63 -15.51 2.38
N GLU A 63 -2.67 -15.86 1.10
CA GLU A 63 -1.88 -16.95 0.53
C GLU A 63 -0.38 -16.65 0.63
N VAL A 64 0.05 -15.45 0.21
CA VAL A 64 1.46 -15.00 0.28
C VAL A 64 1.97 -15.01 1.72
N ARG A 65 1.14 -14.66 2.71
CA ARG A 65 1.52 -14.75 4.13
C ARG A 65 1.87 -16.18 4.56
N ASN A 66 1.20 -17.18 3.99
CA ASN A 66 1.39 -18.58 4.34
C ASN A 66 2.50 -19.23 3.49
N MET A 67 2.90 -18.62 2.38
CA MET A 67 3.99 -19.08 1.54
C MET A 67 5.33 -18.61 2.13
N PRO A 68 6.36 -19.49 2.22
CA PRO A 68 7.69 -19.03 2.57
C PRO A 68 8.17 -18.01 1.53
N PRO A 69 8.92 -16.97 1.93
CA PRO A 69 9.50 -16.04 0.96
C PRO A 69 10.34 -16.87 0.00
N GLU A 70 10.08 -16.73 -1.30
CA GLU A 70 10.94 -17.33 -2.30
C GLU A 70 12.36 -16.79 -2.03
N CYS A 71 13.25 -17.68 -1.61
CA CYS A 71 14.65 -17.38 -1.46
C CYS A 71 15.24 -17.31 -2.88
N GLY A 72 14.89 -16.25 -3.60
CA GLY A 72 15.54 -15.83 -4.83
C GLY A 72 16.91 -15.27 -4.47
N GLY A 73 17.82 -16.16 -4.09
CA GLY A 73 19.23 -15.86 -4.01
C GLY A 73 19.79 -15.62 -5.41
N GLN A 74 20.72 -14.65 -5.48
CA GLN A 74 21.71 -14.42 -6.54
C GLN A 74 21.16 -13.67 -7.77
N GLN A 75 21.81 -12.66 -8.33
CA GLN A 75 23.16 -12.09 -8.27
C GLN A 75 23.06 -10.81 -9.17
N GLN A 76 23.93 -9.80 -9.16
CA GLN A 76 25.38 -9.79 -9.21
C GLN A 76 25.84 -8.34 -9.03
#